data_AF-A0A1H3EKV6-F1
#
_entry.id   AF-A0A1H3EKV6-F1
#
_cell.length_a   1.000
_cell.length_b   1.000
_cell.length_c   1.000
_cell.angle_alpha   90.00
_cell.angle_beta   90.00
_cell.angle_gamma   90.00
#
_symmetry.space_group_name_H-M   'P 1'
#
loop_
_entity.id
_entity.type
_entity.pdbx_description
1 polymer ?
#
loop_
_entity_poly.entity_id
_entity_poly.type
_entity_poly.pdbx_seq_one_letter_code
_entity_poly.pdbx_strand_id
1 'polypeptide(L)'
;MEITMTKGEHKARTARSYKLILLFAMVSMIMMFAGLTSAFVVSKSRVDWLKDFELPSAFYYSTLVILGCSVTFHLAKKAIQKDNKSATTTFLLATLALGILFVVLQFVGFGQIVENGYYFTGTESSITTTFLYIVTVVHLIHLAGGLISLLIIIYNHFKQKYNSTQTLGIELGAMYWHFLDFLWLYLFVFLYFFK
;
A
#
# COMPACT_ATOMS: atom_id res chain seq x y z
N MET A 1 -3.41 -29.79 36.55
CA MET A 1 -3.56 -28.33 36.71
C MET A 1 -4.02 -27.78 35.36
N GLU A 2 -5.32 -27.65 35.18
CA GLU A 2 -5.89 -27.09 33.94
C GLU A 2 -5.66 -25.58 33.97
N ILE A 3 -4.76 -25.09 33.11
CA ILE A 3 -4.45 -23.66 33.04
C ILE A 3 -5.64 -22.98 32.34
N THR A 4 -6.64 -22.58 33.11
CA THR A 4 -7.79 -21.82 32.63
C THR A 4 -7.34 -20.39 32.33
N MET A 5 -6.96 -20.15 31.08
CA MET A 5 -6.59 -18.81 30.59
C MET A 5 -7.75 -17.84 30.78
N THR A 6 -7.47 -16.66 31.33
CA THR A 6 -8.48 -15.61 31.45
C THR A 6 -8.84 -15.07 30.06
N LYS A 7 -10.08 -14.57 29.88
CA LYS A 7 -10.54 -13.98 28.60
C LYS A 7 -9.63 -12.85 28.09
N GLY A 8 -8.96 -12.13 29.01
CA GLY A 8 -7.99 -11.07 28.68
C GLY A 8 -6.68 -11.62 28.10
N GLU A 9 -6.12 -12.66 28.71
CA GLU A 9 -4.91 -13.32 28.23
C GLU A 9 -5.12 -13.96 26.85
N HIS A 10 -6.28 -14.57 26.63
CA HIS A 10 -6.62 -15.12 25.31
C HIS A 10 -6.64 -14.01 24.24
N LYS A 11 -7.31 -12.88 24.49
CA LYS A 11 -7.35 -11.75 23.54
C LYS A 11 -5.94 -11.18 23.27
N ALA A 12 -5.11 -11.06 24.29
CA ALA A 12 -3.74 -10.54 24.14
C ALA A 12 -2.86 -11.49 23.30
N ARG A 13 -2.96 -12.81 23.53
CA ARG A 13 -2.24 -13.80 22.72
C ARG A 13 -2.71 -13.78 21.27
N THR A 14 -4.02 -13.76 21.03
CA THR A 14 -4.57 -13.69 19.66
C THR A 14 -4.16 -12.41 18.94
N ALA A 15 -4.18 -11.26 19.62
CA ALA A 15 -3.69 -10.00 19.07
C ALA A 15 -2.21 -10.06 18.67
N ARG A 16 -1.36 -10.66 19.52
CA ARG A 16 0.06 -10.87 19.21
C ARG A 16 0.23 -11.78 18.00
N SER A 17 -0.53 -12.87 17.91
CA SER A 17 -0.49 -13.79 16.77
C SER A 17 -0.84 -13.09 15.46
N TYR A 18 -1.91 -12.28 15.43
CA TYR A 18 -2.26 -11.53 14.22
C TYR A 18 -1.20 -10.52 13.79
N LYS A 19 -0.59 -9.81 14.76
CA LYS A 19 0.53 -8.89 14.46
C LYS A 19 1.73 -9.64 13.87
N LEU A 20 2.04 -10.83 14.40
CA LEU A 20 3.13 -11.66 13.87
C LEU A 20 2.83 -12.17 12.46
N ILE A 21 1.62 -12.67 12.21
CA ILE A 21 1.21 -13.12 10.86
C ILE A 21 1.31 -11.96 9.87
N LEU A 22 0.85 -10.76 10.27
CA LEU A 22 0.96 -9.57 9.44
C LEU A 22 2.42 -9.20 9.17
N LEU A 23 3.29 -9.29 10.19
CA LEU A 23 4.72 -9.05 10.03
C LEU A 23 5.36 -10.01 9.03
N PHE A 24 5.09 -11.32 9.13
CA PHE A 24 5.59 -12.30 8.17
C PHE A 24 5.10 -12.02 6.74
N ALA A 25 3.83 -11.62 6.58
CA ALA A 25 3.29 -11.22 5.30
C ALA A 25 4.02 -9.99 4.73
N MET A 26 4.26 -8.95 5.55
CA MET A 26 4.99 -7.75 5.13
C MET A 26 6.44 -8.07 4.75
N VAL A 27 7.15 -8.90 5.53
CA VAL A 27 8.52 -9.33 5.21
C VAL A 27 8.55 -10.10 3.89
N SER A 28 7.60 -11.00 3.65
CA SER A 28 7.49 -11.72 2.38
C SER A 28 7.28 -10.77 1.20
N MET A 29 6.45 -9.72 1.36
CA MET A 29 6.27 -8.69 0.34
C MET A 29 7.57 -7.93 0.07
N ILE A 30 8.30 -7.52 1.11
CA ILE A 30 9.62 -6.86 0.95
C ILE A 30 10.55 -7.74 0.12
N MET A 31 10.65 -9.04 0.43
CA MET A 31 11.53 -9.95 -0.29
C MET A 31 11.14 -10.09 -1.77
N MET A 32 9.85 -10.13 -2.08
CA MET A 32 9.37 -10.15 -3.47
C MET A 32 9.74 -8.88 -4.23
N PHE A 33 9.50 -7.69 -3.65
CA PHE A 33 9.87 -6.41 -4.28
C PHE A 33 11.39 -6.21 -4.36
N ALA A 34 12.15 -6.69 -3.38
CA ALA A 34 13.61 -6.71 -3.43
C ALA A 34 14.13 -7.60 -4.58
N GLY A 35 13.49 -8.76 -4.82
CA GLY A 35 13.78 -9.61 -5.96
C GLY A 35 13.49 -8.92 -7.31
N LEU A 36 12.32 -8.28 -7.43
CA LEU A 36 11.93 -7.55 -8.65
C LEU A 36 12.85 -6.34 -8.93
N THR A 37 13.20 -5.56 -7.91
CA THR A 37 14.11 -4.42 -8.04
C THR A 37 15.55 -4.87 -8.31
N SER A 38 16.01 -5.98 -7.74
CA SER A 38 17.31 -6.58 -8.08
C SER A 38 17.36 -7.01 -9.55
N ALA A 39 16.31 -7.69 -10.04
CA ALA A 39 16.20 -8.05 -11.45
C ALA A 39 16.18 -6.83 -12.37
N PHE A 40 15.55 -5.73 -11.94
CA PHE A 40 15.58 -4.44 -12.64
C PHE A 40 17.01 -3.88 -12.75
N VAL A 41 17.75 -3.79 -11.62
CA VAL A 41 19.13 -3.28 -11.60
C VAL A 41 20.05 -4.09 -12.49
N VAL A 42 19.97 -5.44 -12.43
CA VAL A 42 20.78 -6.31 -13.28
C VAL A 42 20.43 -6.12 -14.75
N SER A 43 19.14 -5.98 -15.08
CA SER A 43 18.66 -5.82 -16.46
C SER A 43 19.02 -4.46 -17.06
N LYS A 44 19.30 -3.44 -16.24
CA LYS A 44 19.78 -2.12 -16.69
C LYS A 44 21.12 -2.16 -17.41
N SER A 45 21.93 -3.21 -17.22
CA SER A 45 23.19 -3.41 -17.94
C SER A 45 23.02 -3.78 -19.43
N ARG A 46 21.79 -4.02 -19.89
CA ARG A 46 21.49 -4.35 -21.29
C ARG A 46 21.58 -3.14 -22.21
N VAL A 47 21.97 -3.38 -23.45
CA VAL A 47 22.17 -2.35 -24.49
C VAL A 47 20.84 -1.66 -24.86
N ASP A 48 19.72 -2.38 -24.77
CA ASP A 48 18.36 -1.91 -25.12
C ASP A 48 17.67 -1.12 -23.98
N TRP A 49 18.42 -0.68 -22.97
CA TRP A 49 17.86 0.08 -21.85
C TRP A 49 17.59 1.54 -22.24
N LEU A 50 16.34 1.98 -22.09
CA LEU A 50 15.95 3.37 -22.33
C LEU A 50 16.52 4.27 -21.25
N LYS A 51 17.49 5.13 -21.61
CA LYS A 51 18.15 6.05 -20.67
C LYS A 51 17.38 7.35 -20.42
N ASP A 52 16.42 7.66 -21.30
CA ASP A 52 15.67 8.93 -21.30
C ASP A 52 14.20 8.75 -20.92
N PHE A 53 13.85 7.69 -20.19
CA PHE A 53 12.47 7.49 -19.75
C PHE A 53 12.10 8.50 -18.66
N GLU A 54 11.23 9.45 -19.02
CA GLU A 54 10.67 10.39 -18.06
C GLU A 54 9.43 9.80 -17.37
N LEU A 55 9.46 9.77 -16.04
CA LEU A 55 8.30 9.37 -15.26
C LEU A 55 7.16 10.37 -15.46
N PRO A 56 5.95 9.91 -15.81
CA PRO A 56 4.81 10.81 -15.98
C PRO A 56 4.49 11.60 -14.71
N SER A 57 4.00 12.83 -14.88
CA SER A 57 3.62 13.73 -13.79
C SER A 57 2.63 13.09 -12.80
N ALA A 58 1.77 12.17 -13.27
CA ALA A 58 0.83 11.42 -12.47
C ALA A 58 1.48 10.65 -11.29
N PHE A 59 2.70 10.13 -11.45
CA PHE A 59 3.41 9.39 -10.39
C PHE A 59 3.89 10.32 -9.25
N TYR A 60 4.16 11.59 -9.55
CA TYR A 60 4.50 12.59 -8.53
C TYR A 60 3.27 12.96 -7.71
N TYR A 61 2.14 13.20 -8.39
CA TYR A 61 0.87 13.47 -7.70
C TYR A 61 0.41 12.28 -6.86
N SER A 62 0.57 11.04 -7.34
CA SER A 62 0.19 9.85 -6.57
C SER A 62 1.02 9.72 -5.29
N THR A 63 2.28 10.13 -5.33
CA THR A 63 3.15 10.18 -4.15
C THR A 63 2.69 11.21 -3.10
N LEU A 64 2.20 12.37 -3.52
CA LEU A 64 1.59 13.34 -2.59
C LEU A 64 0.28 12.80 -1.99
N VAL A 65 -0.53 12.13 -2.81
CA VAL A 65 -1.81 11.55 -2.38
C VAL A 65 -1.59 10.43 -1.36
N ILE A 66 -0.60 9.55 -1.55
CA ILE A 66 -0.33 8.46 -0.60
C ILE A 66 0.20 8.98 0.75
N LEU A 67 1.00 10.06 0.74
CA LEU A 67 1.42 10.73 1.97
C LEU A 67 0.22 11.31 2.72
N GLY A 68 -0.70 11.97 2.01
CA GLY A 68 -1.96 12.45 2.58
C GLY A 68 -2.78 11.30 3.16
N CYS A 69 -2.86 10.17 2.47
CA CYS A 69 -3.58 8.97 2.88
C CYS A 69 -3.03 8.39 4.19
N SER A 70 -1.70 8.36 4.32
CA SER A 70 -1.01 7.94 5.54
C SER A 70 -1.39 8.82 6.73
N VAL A 71 -1.38 10.15 6.54
CA VAL A 71 -1.75 11.11 7.58
C VAL A 71 -3.21 10.94 7.99
N THR A 72 -4.14 10.80 7.03
CA THR A 72 -5.56 10.62 7.34
C THR A 72 -5.82 9.31 8.09
N PHE A 73 -5.15 8.21 7.73
CA PHE A 73 -5.28 6.94 8.45
C PHE A 73 -4.77 7.07 9.88
N HIS A 74 -3.61 7.71 10.07
CA HIS A 74 -3.05 7.94 11.40
C HIS A 74 -3.99 8.78 12.28
N LEU A 75 -4.61 9.81 11.71
CA LEU A 75 -5.60 10.64 12.41
C LEU A 75 -6.87 9.85 12.76
N ALA A 76 -7.35 8.97 11.87
CA ALA A 76 -8.44 8.03 12.17
C ALA A 76 -8.10 7.14 13.38
N LYS A 77 -6.90 6.57 13.43
CA LYS A 77 -6.43 5.76 14.57
C LYS A 77 -6.39 6.57 15.86
N LYS A 78 -5.93 7.83 15.82
CA LYS A 78 -5.89 8.69 17.01
C LYS A 78 -7.29 9.12 17.45
N ALA A 79 -8.22 9.32 16.52
CA ALA A 79 -9.60 9.68 16.80
C ALA A 79 -10.37 8.54 17.49
N ILE A 80 -10.20 7.29 17.05
CA ILE A 80 -10.86 6.14 17.68
C ILE A 80 -10.35 5.88 19.11
N GLN A 81 -9.06 6.14 19.36
CA GLN A 81 -8.47 6.04 20.71
C GLN A 81 -9.04 7.09 21.68
N LYS A 82 -9.55 8.21 21.17
CA LYS A 82 -10.24 9.26 21.94
C LYS A 82 -11.77 9.06 21.98
N ASP A 83 -12.26 7.89 21.56
CA ASP A 83 -13.70 7.59 21.39
C ASP A 83 -14.47 8.59 20.50
N ASN A 84 -13.77 9.38 19.66
CA ASN A 84 -14.41 10.31 18.73
C ASN A 84 -14.80 9.59 17.43
N LYS A 85 -15.98 8.99 17.44
CA LYS A 85 -16.51 8.19 16.33
C LYS A 85 -16.76 9.00 15.06
N SER A 86 -17.26 10.23 15.21
CA SER A 86 -17.54 11.13 14.07
C SER A 86 -16.25 11.47 13.31
N ALA A 87 -15.23 11.93 14.03
CA ALA A 87 -13.93 12.22 13.42
C ALA A 87 -13.28 10.98 12.79
N THR A 88 -13.42 9.81 13.45
CA THR A 88 -12.91 8.55 12.91
C THR A 88 -13.55 8.21 11.57
N THR A 89 -14.88 8.35 11.45
CA THR A 89 -15.59 8.10 10.19
C THR A 89 -15.09 9.03 9.09
N THR A 90 -14.99 10.33 9.37
CA THR A 90 -14.51 11.32 8.39
C THR A 90 -13.10 11.00 7.90
N PHE A 91 -12.18 10.66 8.82
CA PHE A 91 -10.81 10.33 8.44
C PHE A 91 -10.68 9.00 7.68
N LEU A 92 -11.47 7.98 8.04
CA LEU A 92 -11.47 6.72 7.31
C LEU A 92 -12.06 6.87 5.89
N LEU A 93 -13.13 7.66 5.73
CA LEU A 93 -13.70 7.97 4.42
C LEU A 93 -12.74 8.82 3.57
N ALA A 94 -12.06 9.80 4.18
CA ALA A 94 -11.02 10.57 3.50
C ALA A 94 -9.86 9.68 3.03
N THR A 95 -9.43 8.74 3.88
CA THR A 95 -8.41 7.73 3.53
C THR A 95 -8.86 6.87 2.34
N LEU A 96 -10.12 6.43 2.33
CA LEU A 96 -10.68 5.67 1.22
C LEU A 96 -10.70 6.48 -0.09
N ALA A 97 -11.14 7.74 -0.01
CA ALA A 97 -11.15 8.64 -1.17
C ALA A 97 -9.75 8.88 -1.73
N LEU A 98 -8.75 9.09 -0.86
CA LEU A 98 -7.35 9.25 -1.27
C LEU A 98 -6.77 7.95 -1.84
N GLY A 99 -7.12 6.78 -1.28
CA GLY A 99 -6.72 5.49 -1.83
C GLY A 99 -7.30 5.23 -3.23
N ILE A 100 -8.56 5.59 -3.47
CA ILE A 100 -9.18 5.51 -4.80
C ILE A 100 -8.50 6.50 -5.76
N LEU A 101 -8.26 7.73 -5.32
CA LEU A 101 -7.56 8.75 -6.11
C LEU A 101 -6.16 8.27 -6.51
N PHE A 102 -5.43 7.62 -5.60
CA PHE A 102 -4.14 7.02 -5.90
C PHE A 102 -4.25 6.00 -7.04
N VAL A 103 -5.23 5.08 -6.95
CA VAL A 103 -5.45 4.06 -8.00
C VAL A 103 -5.75 4.73 -9.34
N VAL A 104 -6.61 5.75 -9.38
CA VAL A 104 -6.91 6.51 -10.59
C VAL A 104 -5.65 7.16 -11.17
N LEU A 105 -4.82 7.78 -10.34
CA LEU A 105 -3.57 8.38 -10.78
C LEU A 105 -2.58 7.35 -11.36
N GLN A 106 -2.55 6.12 -10.83
CA GLN A 106 -1.75 5.04 -11.43
C GLN A 106 -2.25 4.70 -12.83
N PHE A 107 -3.57 4.54 -13.01
CA PHE A 107 -4.14 4.27 -14.34
C PHE A 107 -3.90 5.41 -15.33
N VAL A 108 -4.01 6.67 -14.89
CA VAL A 108 -3.66 7.84 -15.72
C VAL A 108 -2.18 7.84 -16.08
N GLY A 109 -1.30 7.56 -15.12
CA GLY A 109 0.15 7.45 -15.36
C GLY A 109 0.47 6.36 -16.38
N PHE A 110 -0.20 5.21 -16.31
CA PHE A 110 -0.06 4.17 -17.33
C PHE A 110 -0.59 4.60 -18.70
N GLY A 111 -1.73 5.30 -18.73
CA GLY A 111 -2.26 5.88 -19.98
C GLY A 111 -1.25 6.79 -20.66
N GLN A 112 -0.58 7.65 -19.90
CA GLN A 112 0.47 8.54 -20.40
C GLN A 112 1.70 7.76 -20.90
N ILE A 113 2.08 6.65 -20.24
CA ILE A 113 3.19 5.79 -20.71
C ILE A 113 2.85 5.16 -22.07
N VAL A 114 1.63 4.65 -22.22
CA VAL A 114 1.15 4.04 -23.47
C VAL A 114 1.03 5.09 -24.58
N GLU A 115 0.55 6.30 -24.27
CA GLU A 115 0.43 7.42 -25.21
C GLU A 115 1.79 7.92 -25.72
N ASN A 116 2.83 7.82 -24.89
CA ASN A 116 4.22 8.10 -25.28
C ASN A 116 4.88 6.96 -26.10
N GLY A 117 4.11 5.96 -26.54
CA GLY A 117 4.61 4.86 -27.40
C GLY A 117 5.28 3.71 -26.64
N TYR A 118 5.26 3.71 -25.31
CA TYR A 118 5.84 2.65 -24.50
C TYR A 118 4.80 1.57 -24.19
N TYR A 119 4.68 0.58 -25.07
CA TYR A 119 3.71 -0.50 -24.94
C TYR A 119 4.18 -1.62 -23.99
N PHE A 120 3.22 -2.30 -23.37
CA PHE A 120 3.44 -3.47 -22.50
C PHE A 120 3.84 -4.74 -23.28
N THR A 121 3.33 -4.91 -24.52
CA THR A 121 3.62 -6.02 -25.42
C THR A 121 3.64 -5.55 -26.87
N GLY A 122 4.63 -5.98 -27.66
CA GLY A 122 4.75 -5.63 -29.07
C GLY A 122 6.20 -5.47 -29.51
N THR A 123 6.41 -5.20 -30.80
CA THR A 123 7.73 -4.95 -31.41
C THR A 123 8.38 -3.65 -30.95
N GLU A 124 7.63 -2.74 -30.32
CA GLU A 124 8.12 -1.47 -29.77
C GLU A 124 8.22 -1.46 -28.23
N SER A 125 7.97 -2.61 -27.59
CA SER A 125 8.07 -2.74 -26.13
C SER A 125 9.52 -2.88 -25.69
N SER A 126 10.01 -1.92 -24.91
CA SER A 126 11.30 -2.04 -24.24
C SER A 126 11.21 -2.91 -22.98
N ILE A 127 12.29 -3.60 -22.65
CA ILE A 127 12.40 -4.39 -21.40
C ILE A 127 12.19 -3.48 -20.19
N THR A 128 12.62 -2.22 -20.25
CA THR A 128 12.45 -1.19 -19.21
C THR A 128 10.98 -0.95 -18.88
N THR A 129 10.13 -0.76 -19.90
CA THR A 129 8.69 -0.50 -19.73
C THR A 129 7.97 -1.71 -19.11
N THR A 130 8.34 -2.93 -19.52
CA THR A 130 7.77 -4.16 -18.97
C THR A 130 8.05 -4.30 -17.48
N PHE A 131 9.27 -4.02 -17.04
CA PHE A 131 9.61 -4.06 -15.61
C PHE A 131 8.88 -2.98 -14.81
N LEU A 132 8.81 -1.75 -15.31
CA LEU A 132 8.03 -0.66 -14.69
C LEU A 132 6.57 -1.05 -14.49
N TYR A 133 5.98 -1.69 -15.50
CA TYR A 133 4.61 -2.18 -15.46
C TYR A 133 4.43 -3.29 -14.44
N ILE A 134 5.29 -4.31 -14.44
CA ILE A 134 5.21 -5.43 -13.49
C ILE A 134 5.31 -4.93 -12.04
N VAL A 135 6.30 -4.08 -11.74
CA VAL A 135 6.48 -3.53 -10.38
C VAL A 135 5.24 -2.76 -9.94
N THR A 136 4.69 -1.93 -10.81
CA THR A 136 3.54 -1.07 -10.49
C THR A 136 2.24 -1.88 -10.39
N VAL A 137 1.99 -2.85 -11.28
CA VAL A 137 0.81 -3.73 -11.21
C VAL A 137 0.85 -4.61 -9.97
N VAL A 138 2.00 -5.21 -9.66
CA VAL A 138 2.15 -5.99 -8.44
C VAL A 138 1.88 -5.11 -7.22
N HIS A 139 2.38 -3.88 -7.20
CA HIS A 139 2.02 -2.93 -6.13
C HIS A 139 0.53 -2.63 -6.06
N LEU A 140 -0.13 -2.38 -7.20
CA LEU A 140 -1.58 -2.15 -7.26
C LEU A 140 -2.40 -3.33 -6.74
N ILE A 141 -1.98 -4.57 -7.01
CA ILE A 141 -2.64 -5.78 -6.45
C ILE A 141 -2.56 -5.77 -4.92
N HIS A 142 -1.39 -5.45 -4.36
CA HIS A 142 -1.23 -5.39 -2.90
C HIS A 142 -2.03 -4.24 -2.28
N LEU A 143 -2.09 -3.10 -2.97
CA LEU A 143 -2.93 -1.96 -2.59
C LEU A 143 -4.42 -2.30 -2.64
N ALA A 144 -4.88 -3.07 -3.62
CA ALA A 144 -6.25 -3.55 -3.67
C ALA A 144 -6.60 -4.39 -2.43
N GLY A 145 -5.68 -5.26 -1.98
CA GLY A 145 -5.82 -5.95 -0.69
C GLY A 145 -5.90 -4.99 0.50
N GLY A 146 -5.15 -3.88 0.46
CA GLY A 146 -5.21 -2.81 1.45
C GLY A 146 -6.56 -2.12 1.47
N LEU A 147 -7.07 -1.73 0.30
CA LEU A 147 -8.40 -1.12 0.13
C LEU A 147 -9.51 -2.03 0.64
N ILE A 148 -9.46 -3.33 0.36
CA ILE A 148 -10.41 -4.31 0.90
C ILE A 148 -10.35 -4.33 2.44
N SER A 149 -9.15 -4.34 3.03
CA SER A 149 -8.98 -4.28 4.49
C SER A 149 -9.54 -2.98 5.08
N LEU A 150 -9.30 -1.84 4.43
CA LEU A 150 -9.87 -0.55 4.82
C LEU A 150 -11.40 -0.54 4.76
N LEU A 151 -12.00 -1.10 3.71
CA LEU A 151 -13.45 -1.23 3.60
C LEU A 151 -14.03 -2.11 4.73
N ILE A 152 -13.36 -3.21 5.08
CA ILE A 152 -13.75 -4.07 6.21
C ILE A 152 -13.69 -3.28 7.53
N ILE A 153 -12.66 -2.45 7.72
CA ILE A 153 -12.53 -1.58 8.90
C ILE A 153 -13.66 -0.55 8.93
N ILE A 154 -13.93 0.13 7.82
CA ILE A 154 -15.04 1.10 7.73
C ILE A 154 -16.37 0.42 8.06
N TYR A 155 -16.64 -0.75 7.48
CA TYR A 155 -17.85 -1.52 7.75
C TYR A 155 -17.98 -1.92 9.22
N ASN A 156 -16.91 -2.42 9.85
CA ASN A 156 -16.90 -2.78 11.26
C ASN A 156 -17.04 -1.57 12.19
N HIS A 157 -16.49 -0.41 11.78
CA HIS A 157 -16.67 0.87 12.48
C HIS A 157 -18.13 1.31 12.48
N PHE A 158 -18.81 1.24 11.33
CA PHE A 158 -20.25 1.54 11.25
C PHE A 158 -21.10 0.57 12.09
N LYS A 159 -20.70 -0.71 12.18
CA LYS A 159 -21.32 -1.69 13.09
C LYS A 159 -21.00 -1.48 14.58
N GLN A 160 -20.31 -0.39 14.95
CA GLN A 160 -19.93 -0.07 16.33
C GLN A 160 -19.09 -1.18 17.00
N LYS A 161 -18.38 -2.00 16.20
CA LYS A 161 -17.51 -3.07 16.72
C LYS A 161 -16.20 -2.54 17.31
N TYR A 162 -15.85 -1.29 17.01
CA TYR A 162 -14.66 -0.64 17.55
C TYR A 162 -15.04 0.33 18.67
N ASN A 163 -14.32 0.22 19.78
CA ASN A 163 -14.29 1.13 20.92
C ASN A 163 -12.82 1.36 21.31
N SER A 164 -12.55 2.33 22.18
CA SER A 164 -11.20 2.60 22.71
C SER A 164 -10.44 1.37 23.24
N THR A 165 -11.16 0.33 23.67
CA THR A 165 -10.59 -0.93 24.18
C THR A 165 -10.41 -2.03 23.12
N GLN A 166 -10.99 -1.89 21.92
CA GLN A 166 -10.94 -2.90 20.86
C GLN A 166 -10.48 -2.28 19.53
N THR A 167 -9.26 -1.75 19.49
CA THR A 167 -8.70 -1.09 18.31
C THR A 167 -7.87 -2.00 17.41
N LEU A 168 -7.82 -3.31 17.69
CA LEU A 168 -6.90 -4.25 17.03
C LEU A 168 -7.04 -4.24 15.49
N GLY A 169 -8.27 -4.25 14.97
CA GLY A 169 -8.50 -4.24 13.52
C GLY A 169 -7.99 -2.97 12.85
N ILE A 170 -8.21 -1.81 13.46
CA ILE A 170 -7.70 -0.52 12.97
C ILE A 170 -6.18 -0.47 13.08
N GLU A 171 -5.60 -1.04 14.13
CA GLU A 171 -4.15 -1.09 14.31
C GLU A 171 -3.46 -1.97 13.26
N LEU A 172 -4.01 -3.15 12.98
CA LEU A 172 -3.51 -4.04 11.93
C LEU A 172 -3.69 -3.41 10.54
N GLY A 173 -4.85 -2.81 10.27
CA GLY A 173 -5.08 -2.07 9.03
C GLY A 173 -4.12 -0.92 8.83
N ALA A 174 -3.90 -0.10 9.87
CA ALA A 174 -2.95 1.00 9.83
C ALA A 174 -1.52 0.50 9.56
N MET A 175 -1.10 -0.58 10.23
CA MET A 175 0.23 -1.17 10.02
C MET A 175 0.42 -1.62 8.57
N TYR A 176 -0.57 -2.32 8.00
CA TYR A 176 -0.51 -2.77 6.61
C TYR A 176 -0.55 -1.59 5.62
N TRP A 177 -1.40 -0.59 5.88
CA TRP A 177 -1.54 0.57 5.02
C TRP A 177 -0.26 1.42 4.98
N HIS A 178 0.30 1.76 6.15
CA HIS A 178 1.57 2.48 6.24
C HIS A 178 2.74 1.71 5.61
N PHE A 179 2.72 0.38 5.70
CA PHE A 179 3.71 -0.46 5.03
C PHE A 179 3.62 -0.32 3.50
N LEU A 180 2.41 -0.37 2.92
CA LEU A 180 2.21 -0.15 1.50
C LEU A 180 2.60 1.26 1.05
N ASP A 181 2.29 2.28 1.85
CA ASP A 181 2.69 3.66 1.58
C ASP A 181 4.22 3.80 1.52
N PHE A 182 4.93 3.23 2.50
CA PHE A 182 6.39 3.23 2.55
C PHE A 182 7.01 2.45 1.39
N LEU A 183 6.42 1.29 1.08
CA LEU A 183 6.84 0.48 -0.06
C LEU A 183 6.71 1.28 -1.37
N TRP A 184 5.61 2.00 -1.56
CA TRP A 184 5.44 2.86 -2.74
C TRP A 184 6.48 3.96 -2.82
N LEU A 185 6.76 4.65 -1.70
CA LEU A 185 7.80 5.68 -1.66
C LEU A 185 9.16 5.12 -2.03
N TYR A 186 9.51 3.94 -1.51
CA TYR A 186 10.71 3.22 -1.89
C TYR A 186 10.75 2.94 -3.40
N LEU A 187 9.67 2.38 -3.97
CA LEU A 187 9.59 2.09 -5.40
C LEU A 187 9.69 3.36 -6.24
N PHE A 188 8.99 4.43 -5.87
CA PHE A 188 9.03 5.70 -6.58
C PHE A 188 10.45 6.29 -6.60
N VAL A 189 11.13 6.35 -5.46
CA VAL A 189 12.52 6.81 -5.36
C VAL A 189 13.46 5.90 -6.17
N PHE A 190 13.28 4.59 -6.08
CA PHE A 190 14.05 3.63 -6.85
C PHE A 190 13.88 3.87 -8.36
N LEU A 191 12.65 3.99 -8.87
CA LEU A 191 12.39 4.25 -10.29
C LEU A 191 12.90 5.63 -10.72
N TYR A 192 12.83 6.64 -9.85
CA TYR A 192 13.33 7.98 -10.14
C TYR A 192 14.85 8.03 -10.29
N PHE A 193 15.59 7.33 -9.43
CA PHE A 193 17.06 7.26 -9.49
C PHE A 193 17.59 6.28 -10.54
N PHE A 194 16.89 5.17 -10.74
CA PHE A 194 17.33 4.10 -11.63
C PHE A 194 16.71 4.15 -13.03
N LYS A 195 16.02 5.23 -13.41
CA LYS A 195 15.70 5.53 -14.82
C LYS A 195 16.92 5.37 -15.72
#